data_AF-A0A7S2CV40-F1
#
_entry.id   AF-A0A7S2CV40-F1
#
_cell.length_a   1.000
_cell.length_b   1.000
_cell.length_c   1.000
_cell.angle_alpha   90.00
_cell.angle_beta   90.00
_cell.angle_gamma   90.00
#
_symmetry.space_group_name_H-M   'P 1'
#
loop_
_entity.id
_entity.type
_entity.pdbx_description
1 polymer ?
#
loop_
_entity_poly.entity_id
_entity_poly.type
_entity_poly.pdbx_seq_one_letter_code
_entity_poly.pdbx_strand_id
1 'polypeptide(L)'
;GEVAKSREKVQLAEEAKKQAQDKEKGSSSSASPPQTDEVCDICGVRTEAGDSARMQAHLAGKKHLGYLRIRQTLDELREKIKNEERQSRSRERPANGNGERRPRGDRA
;
A
#
# COMPACT_ATOMS: atom_id res chain seq x y z
N GLY A 1 -54.99 -39.83 18.35
CA GLY A 1 -53.71 -40.39 18.81
C GLY A 1 -52.86 -39.31 19.43
N GLU A 2 -52.69 -39.34 20.75
CA GLU A 2 -51.92 -38.34 21.52
C GLU A 2 -50.43 -38.28 21.15
N VAL A 3 -49.89 -39.36 20.58
CA VAL A 3 -48.49 -39.48 20.15
C VAL A 3 -48.13 -38.50 19.01
N ALA A 4 -49.09 -38.13 18.14
CA ALA A 4 -48.84 -37.17 17.07
C ALA A 4 -48.64 -35.75 17.60
N LYS A 5 -49.48 -35.32 18.55
CA LYS A 5 -49.40 -34.00 19.20
C LYS A 5 -48.15 -33.87 20.09
N SER A 6 -47.70 -34.97 20.70
CA SER A 6 -46.47 -34.98 21.48
C SER A 6 -45.22 -34.82 20.61
N ARG A 7 -45.19 -35.39 19.40
CA ARG A 7 -44.08 -35.23 18.45
C ARG A 7 -43.96 -33.80 17.92
N GLU A 8 -45.10 -33.17 17.63
CA GLU A 8 -45.15 -31.78 17.16
C GLU A 8 -44.57 -30.80 18.20
N LYS A 9 -44.92 -30.98 19.48
CA LYS A 9 -44.38 -30.15 20.57
C LYS A 9 -42.87 -30.35 20.78
N VAL A 10 -42.36 -31.55 20.55
CA VAL A 10 -40.92 -31.83 20.62
C VAL A 10 -40.18 -31.15 19.47
N GLN A 11 -40.73 -31.16 18.25
CA GLN A 11 -40.14 -30.47 17.10
C GLN A 11 -40.07 -28.95 17.32
N LEU A 12 -41.16 -28.34 17.81
CA LEU A 12 -41.18 -26.93 18.20
C LEU A 12 -40.16 -26.59 19.29
N ALA A 13 -39.98 -27.48 20.27
CA ALA A 13 -38.98 -27.28 21.33
C ALA A 13 -37.54 -27.41 20.81
N GLU A 14 -37.28 -28.30 19.85
CA GLU A 14 -35.96 -28.42 19.21
C GLU A 14 -35.66 -27.22 18.31
N GLU A 15 -36.64 -26.72 17.56
CA GLU A 15 -36.49 -25.52 16.73
C GLU A 15 -36.25 -24.27 17.59
N ALA A 16 -36.97 -24.13 18.70
CA ALA A 16 -36.74 -23.05 19.66
C ALA A 16 -35.33 -23.12 20.28
N LYS A 17 -34.82 -24.32 20.56
CA LYS A 17 -33.45 -24.52 21.06
C LYS A 17 -32.39 -24.21 20.02
N LYS A 18 -32.61 -24.57 18.75
CA LYS A 18 -31.72 -24.21 17.63
C LYS A 18 -31.66 -22.69 17.45
N GLN A 19 -32.82 -22.03 17.41
CA GLN A 19 -32.90 -20.57 17.31
C GLN A 19 -32.26 -19.85 18.51
N ALA A 20 -32.33 -20.43 19.72
CA ALA A 20 -31.63 -19.89 20.89
C ALA A 20 -30.11 -20.08 20.81
N GLN A 21 -29.63 -21.24 20.36
CA GLN A 21 -28.19 -21.48 20.14
C GLN A 21 -27.60 -20.60 19.03
N ASP A 22 -28.34 -20.37 17.94
CA ASP A 22 -27.89 -19.50 16.86
C ASP A 22 -27.79 -18.03 17.33
N LYS A 23 -28.72 -17.59 18.19
CA LYS A 23 -28.65 -16.27 18.83
C LYS A 23 -27.51 -16.15 19.85
N GLU A 24 -27.21 -17.22 20.59
CA GLU A 24 -26.08 -17.26 21.52
C GLU A 24 -24.72 -17.22 20.79
N LYS A 25 -24.60 -17.96 19.68
CA LYS A 25 -23.42 -17.92 18.79
C LYS A 25 -23.24 -16.57 18.09
N GLY A 26 -24.34 -15.91 17.72
CA GLY A 26 -24.31 -14.54 17.19
C GLY A 26 -24.00 -13.46 18.23
N SER A 27 -24.24 -13.74 19.52
CA SER A 27 -24.00 -12.80 20.63
C SER A 27 -22.64 -12.96 21.28
N SER A 28 -21.91 -14.05 21.01
CA SER A 28 -20.58 -14.30 21.59
C SER A 28 -19.43 -13.64 20.80
N SER A 29 -19.74 -12.99 19.68
CA SER A 29 -18.80 -12.21 18.89
C SER A 29 -19.00 -10.70 19.12
N SER A 30 -18.96 -10.27 20.38
CA SER A 30 -18.83 -8.84 20.73
C SER A 30 -17.42 -8.27 20.41
N ALA A 31 -16.60 -9.03 19.69
CA ALA A 31 -15.39 -8.53 19.08
C ALA A 31 -15.77 -8.02 17.69
N SER A 32 -16.05 -6.71 17.57
CA SER A 32 -16.03 -6.03 16.27
C SER A 32 -14.78 -6.51 15.50
N PRO A 33 -14.89 -6.83 14.20
CA PRO A 33 -13.73 -7.22 13.42
C PRO A 33 -12.63 -6.18 13.61
N PRO A 34 -11.35 -6.60 13.74
CA PRO A 34 -10.25 -5.66 13.98
C PRO A 34 -10.30 -4.58 12.89
N GLN A 35 -10.52 -3.34 13.32
CA GLN A 35 -10.46 -2.19 12.42
C GLN A 35 -9.03 -2.16 11.87
N THR A 36 -8.90 -2.39 10.58
CA THR A 36 -7.61 -2.26 9.89
C THR A 36 -7.52 -0.84 9.37
N ASP A 37 -6.35 -0.23 9.49
CA ASP A 37 -6.12 1.14 9.06
C ASP A 37 -5.22 1.13 7.81
N GLU A 38 -5.57 1.95 6.83
CA GLU A 38 -4.75 2.27 5.65
C GLU A 38 -4.03 3.61 5.88
N VAL A 39 -2.85 3.79 5.27
CA VAL A 39 -2.05 5.02 5.41
C VAL A 39 -1.68 5.55 4.04
N CYS A 40 -1.80 6.86 3.84
CA CYS A 40 -1.33 7.50 2.61
C CYS A 40 0.19 7.63 2.58
N ASP A 41 0.86 7.07 1.56
CA ASP A 41 2.34 7.14 1.39
C ASP A 41 2.90 8.56 1.24
N ILE A 42 2.05 9.49 0.80
CA ILE A 42 2.45 10.88 0.54
C ILE A 42 2.35 11.72 1.82
N CYS A 43 1.26 11.55 2.57
CA CYS A 43 0.93 12.42 3.70
C CYS A 43 1.12 11.76 5.08
N GLY A 44 1.18 10.43 5.17
CA GLY A 44 1.19 9.69 6.43
C GLY A 44 -0.16 9.73 7.18
N VAL A 45 -1.23 10.16 6.53
CA VAL A 45 -2.57 10.21 7.14
C VAL A 45 -3.15 8.80 7.18
N ARG A 46 -3.65 8.41 8.35
CA ARG A 46 -4.31 7.14 8.62
C ARG A 46 -5.81 7.25 8.38
N THR A 47 -6.38 6.28 7.67
CA THR A 47 -7.82 6.16 7.38
C THR A 47 -8.27 4.73 7.62
N GLU A 48 -9.49 4.53 8.09
CA GLU A 48 -10.08 3.20 8.26
C GLU A 48 -10.14 2.46 6.92
N ALA A 49 -9.71 1.19 6.92
CA ALA A 49 -9.68 0.37 5.72
C ALA A 49 -11.09 0.16 5.18
N GLY A 50 -11.25 0.39 3.88
CA GLY A 50 -12.54 0.27 3.18
C GLY A 50 -13.36 1.56 3.11
N ASP A 51 -12.96 2.64 3.80
CA ASP A 51 -13.57 3.96 3.62
C ASP A 51 -12.99 4.67 2.37
N SER A 52 -13.42 4.17 1.21
CA SER A 52 -12.98 4.67 -0.11
C SER A 52 -13.32 6.15 -0.31
N ALA A 53 -14.46 6.62 0.24
CA ALA A 53 -14.91 7.99 0.10
C ALA A 53 -14.00 8.97 0.86
N ARG A 54 -13.62 8.62 2.10
CA ARG A 54 -12.69 9.42 2.90
C ARG A 54 -11.29 9.44 2.28
N MET A 55 -10.79 8.31 1.80
CA MET A 55 -9.49 8.27 1.12
C MET A 55 -9.51 9.12 -0.16
N GLN A 56 -10.57 9.05 -0.98
CA GLN A 56 -10.68 9.89 -2.18
C GLN A 56 -10.71 11.39 -1.86
N ALA A 57 -11.47 11.80 -0.84
CA ALA A 57 -11.49 13.19 -0.40
C ALA A 57 -10.11 13.66 0.09
N HIS A 58 -9.35 12.78 0.76
CA HIS A 58 -7.97 13.05 1.15
C HIS A 58 -7.06 13.28 -0.07
N LEU A 59 -7.12 12.40 -1.08
CA LEU A 59 -6.29 12.48 -2.30
C LEU A 59 -6.58 13.76 -3.11
N ALA A 60 -7.85 14.18 -3.17
CA ALA A 60 -8.27 15.43 -3.81
C ALA A 60 -7.92 16.69 -2.98
N GLY A 61 -7.42 16.52 -1.76
CA GLY A 61 -7.09 17.62 -0.86
C GLY A 61 -5.85 18.40 -1.29
N LYS A 62 -5.87 19.72 -1.06
CA LYS A 62 -4.71 20.60 -1.34
C LYS A 62 -3.43 20.19 -0.62
N LYS A 63 -3.56 19.59 0.58
CA LYS A 63 -2.41 19.07 1.32
C LYS A 63 -1.74 17.92 0.59
N HIS A 64 -2.53 16.96 0.09
CA HIS A 64 -2.04 15.83 -0.68
C HIS A 64 -1.36 16.31 -1.98
N LEU A 65 -2.05 17.16 -2.74
CA LEU A 65 -1.50 17.73 -3.97
C LEU A 65 -0.23 18.55 -3.74
N GLY A 66 -0.17 19.31 -2.65
CA GLY A 66 1.00 20.09 -2.26
C GLY A 66 2.22 19.21 -1.96
N TYR A 67 2.05 18.18 -1.14
CA TYR A 67 3.13 17.23 -0.85
C TYR A 67 3.57 16.45 -2.09
N LEU A 68 2.63 16.06 -2.95
CA LEU A 68 2.93 15.41 -4.22
C LEU A 68 3.83 16.32 -5.08
N ARG A 69 3.48 17.60 -5.19
CA ARG A 69 4.26 18.56 -5.98
C ARG A 69 5.66 18.77 -5.41
N ILE A 70 5.79 18.87 -4.09
CA ILE A 70 7.09 19.00 -3.42
C ILE A 70 7.97 17.79 -3.73
N ARG A 71 7.46 16.57 -3.58
CA ARG A 71 8.22 15.34 -3.87
C ARG A 71 8.68 15.30 -5.33
N GLN A 72 7.79 15.60 -6.28
CA GLN A 72 8.12 15.67 -7.70
C GLN A 72 9.25 16.67 -7.98
N THR A 73 9.13 17.89 -7.44
CA THR A 73 10.16 18.93 -7.64
C THR A 73 11.49 18.53 -7.01
N LEU A 74 11.49 17.86 -5.85
CA LEU A 74 12.72 17.35 -5.26
C LEU A 74 13.40 16.29 -6.14
N ASP A 75 12.63 15.40 -6.75
CA ASP A 75 13.18 14.38 -7.63
C ASP A 75 13.71 14.98 -8.94
N GLU A 76 13.01 15.96 -9.52
CA GLU A 76 13.49 16.74 -10.67
C GLU A 76 14.82 17.46 -10.35
N LEU A 77 14.95 18.05 -9.17
CA LEU A 77 16.18 18.73 -8.74
C LEU A 77 17.33 17.74 -8.54
N ARG A 78 17.07 16.59 -7.92
CA ARG A 78 18.07 15.52 -7.74
C ARG A 78 18.62 15.02 -9.07
N GLU A 79 17.76 14.81 -10.06
CA GLU A 79 18.19 14.36 -11.38
C GLU A 79 18.95 15.45 -12.14
N LYS A 80 18.59 16.73 -11.99
CA LYS A 80 19.37 17.85 -12.56
C LYS A 80 20.79 17.89 -12.00
N ILE A 81 20.94 17.83 -10.67
CA ILE A 81 22.26 17.82 -10.01
C ILE A 81 23.10 16.65 -10.50
N LYS A 82 22.51 15.44 -10.53
CA LYS A 82 23.19 14.23 -11.00
C LYS A 82 23.62 14.32 -12.48
N ASN A 83 22.81 14.95 -13.33
CA ASN A 83 23.16 15.18 -14.71
C ASN A 83 24.30 16.21 -14.86
N GLU A 84 24.26 17.30 -14.09
CA GLU A 84 25.34 18.30 -14.06
C GLU A 84 26.67 17.66 -13.62
N GLU A 85 26.67 16.83 -12.58
CA GLU A 85 27.85 16.08 -12.13
C GLU A 85 28.37 15.09 -13.19
N ARG A 86 27.47 14.46 -13.97
CA ARG A 86 27.87 13.59 -15.08
C ARG A 86 28.50 14.40 -16.22
N GLN A 87 27.93 15.56 -16.53
CA GLN A 87 28.43 16.44 -17.59
C GLN A 87 29.79 17.05 -17.23
N SER A 88 30.00 17.47 -15.99
CA SER A 88 31.31 17.96 -15.53
C SER A 88 32.38 16.89 -15.66
N ARG A 89 32.14 15.68 -15.14
CA ARG A 89 33.05 14.53 -15.28
C ARG A 89 33.35 14.15 -16.73
N SER A 90 32.38 14.30 -17.63
CA SER A 90 32.58 14.03 -19.06
C SER A 90 33.43 15.11 -19.75
N ARG A 91 33.36 16.37 -19.31
CA ARG A 91 34.18 17.47 -19.83
C ARG A 91 35.61 17.45 -19.29
N GLU A 92 35.79 16.98 -18.05
CA GLU A 92 37.10 16.87 -17.40
C GLU A 92 37.91 15.66 -17.88
N ARG A 93 37.28 14.68 -18.56
CA ARG A 93 38.02 13.60 -19.23
C ARG A 93 38.62 14.17 -20.51
N PRO A 94 39.93 14.45 -20.58
CA PRO A 94 40.53 14.95 -21.79
C PRO A 94 40.34 13.88 -22.87
N ALA A 95 40.18 14.31 -24.11
CA ALA A 95 40.29 13.46 -25.30
C ALA A 95 41.72 12.91 -25.48
N ASN A 96 42.37 12.44 -24.41
CA ASN A 96 43.64 11.74 -24.47
C ASN A 96 43.41 10.27 -24.86
N GLY A 97 42.69 10.10 -25.95
CA GLY A 97 42.63 8.90 -26.76
C GLY A 97 43.59 9.00 -27.94
N ASN A 98 44.66 9.82 -27.83
CA ASN A 98 45.80 9.70 -28.72
C ASN A 98 46.57 8.42 -28.31
N GLY A 99 45.97 7.27 -28.62
CA GLY A 99 46.61 5.97 -28.59
C GLY A 99 47.63 5.90 -29.71
N GLU A 100 48.68 6.73 -29.59
CA GLU A 100 49.91 6.58 -30.33
C GLU A 100 50.52 5.25 -29.86
N ARG A 101 50.13 4.18 -30.55
CA ARG A 101 50.79 2.88 -30.44
C ARG A 101 52.24 3.10 -30.85
N ARG A 102 53.09 3.38 -29.87
CA ARG A 102 54.54 3.30 -30.06
C ARG A 102 54.85 1.91 -30.62
N PRO A 103 55.49 1.79 -31.80
CA PRO A 103 56.02 0.51 -32.21
C PRO A 103 57.04 0.12 -31.14
N ARG A 104 56.82 -1.00 -30.45
CA ARG A 104 57.86 -1.61 -29.63
C ARG A 104 58.97 -1.98 -30.59
N GLY A 105 60.00 -1.14 -30.65
CA GLY A 105 61.18 -1.38 -31.45
C GLY A 105 61.77 -2.73 -31.09
N ASP A 106 62.01 -3.51 -32.13
CA ASP A 106 62.96 -4.60 -32.20
C ASP A 106 64.15 -4.36 -31.28
N ARG A 107 64.37 -5.32 -30.37
CA ARG A 107 65.67 -5.51 -29.74
C ARG A 107 66.27 -6.77 -30.34
N ALA A 108 67.42 -6.56 -31.00
CA ALA A 108 68.34 -7.54 -31.55
C ALA A 108 68.75 -8.61 -30.54
#